data_AF-A0A7X7PTX1-F1
#
_entry.id   AF-A0A7X7PTX1-F1
#
_cell.length_a   1.000
_cell.length_b   1.000
_cell.length_c   1.000
_cell.angle_alpha   90.00
_cell.angle_beta   90.00
_cell.angle_gamma   90.00
#
_symmetry.space_group_name_H-M   'P 1'
#
loop_
_entity.id
_entity.type
_entity.pdbx_description
1 polymer ?
#
loop_
_entity_poly.entity_id
_entity_poly.type
_entity_poly.pdbx_seq_one_letter_code
_entity_poly.pdbx_strand_id
1 'polypeptide(L)'
;MLVEELEQVLDTLAPFATAEPWDNVGLLVGRRGVEVRKVLVALDLTEDVVVEAVTGGYQAVITHHPLLFSPIKSVTDRNRVGVLVTQLIAADIVLFALHTNLDGAQGGLCEQVALELGLIDPVPVVRARIGWKKLVGFVPPEALDTVAAACFEAGAGAMGNYSECAFATQGAGTFLPQEGARPTIGRVGRRESVAEVRWETVVPERLVAAVVQAFIGAHPYEEPAFDVYPVEDVAVRLGQGRVGRLRVSVPLISLVETTAELLEMPEISYVGPPDRMIDRVAVVTGSGGSLMAEAAGCADLLITGDLRYHDAERAEDLCLSLICAPHYQLESWALRRWAAVLAAELEPQRVTVDFADACKSPWRTAVRPSCAKPAAGELPLFSVEGGDELSPEEEDRVLVLHVDGGSRGNPGPSAIGVVVEDVEGNVLEEVAARIGTTTNNVAEYQALITGLETALDRGARRVRIMSDSELLVRQMRQEYRVRDPQLKELYMAAVALVRRFARVEIKHVPRTENSAADALVNKALDGRV
;
A
#
# COMPACT_ATOMS: atom_id res chain seq x y z
N MET A 1 1.66 4.26 29.59
CA MET A 1 0.99 2.96 29.80
C MET A 1 2.05 1.89 30.04
N LEU A 2 1.73 0.74 30.64
CA LEU A 2 2.65 -0.39 30.74
C LEU A 2 2.70 -1.20 29.42
N VAL A 3 3.76 -1.97 29.20
CA VAL A 3 3.88 -2.87 28.04
C VAL A 3 2.74 -3.89 27.99
N GLU A 4 2.27 -4.38 29.13
CA GLU A 4 1.11 -5.29 29.19
C GLU A 4 -0.19 -4.62 28.70
N GLU A 5 -0.39 -3.34 29.02
CA GLU A 5 -1.54 -2.56 28.52
C GLU A 5 -1.40 -2.31 27.01
N LEU A 6 -0.18 -2.06 26.52
CA LEU A 6 0.07 -1.90 25.09
C LEU A 6 -0.24 -3.20 24.34
N GLU A 7 0.22 -4.33 24.86
CA GLU A 7 -0.04 -5.64 24.28
C GLU A 7 -1.53 -5.94 24.16
N GLN A 8 -2.36 -5.55 25.14
CA GLN A 8 -3.82 -5.68 25.06
C GLN A 8 -4.44 -4.81 23.96
N VAL A 9 -3.94 -3.58 23.78
CA VAL A 9 -4.37 -2.72 22.65
C VAL A 9 -3.99 -3.35 21.32
N LEU A 10 -2.76 -3.86 21.20
CA LEU A 10 -2.30 -4.52 19.98
C LEU A 10 -3.10 -5.79 19.68
N ASP A 11 -3.40 -6.61 20.69
CA ASP A 11 -4.24 -7.82 20.53
C ASP A 11 -5.69 -7.47 20.16
N THR A 12 -6.19 -6.31 20.60
CA THR A 12 -7.52 -5.84 20.19
C THR A 12 -7.55 -5.43 18.72
N LEU A 13 -6.52 -4.71 18.26
CA LEU A 13 -6.43 -4.23 16.87
C LEU A 13 -6.05 -5.33 15.89
N ALA A 14 -5.15 -6.24 16.29
CA ALA A 14 -4.67 -7.34 15.48
C ALA A 14 -4.49 -8.60 16.35
N PRO A 15 -5.56 -9.38 16.59
CA PRO A 15 -5.53 -10.50 17.52
C PRO A 15 -4.42 -11.51 17.23
N PHE A 16 -3.53 -11.72 18.20
CA PHE A 16 -2.36 -12.60 18.06
C PHE A 16 -2.77 -14.05 17.75
N ALA A 17 -3.93 -14.47 18.26
CA ALA A 17 -4.49 -15.80 18.02
C ALA A 17 -4.88 -16.06 16.54
N THR A 18 -4.93 -15.00 15.71
CA THR A 18 -5.25 -15.12 14.27
C THR A 18 -4.02 -15.18 13.37
N ALA A 19 -2.82 -15.10 13.94
CA ALA A 19 -1.59 -15.34 13.19
C ALA A 19 -1.55 -16.78 12.63
N GLU A 20 -0.85 -16.96 11.52
CA GLU A 20 -0.64 -18.27 10.93
C GLU A 20 0.12 -19.19 11.91
N PRO A 21 -0.13 -20.53 11.89
CA PRO A 21 0.45 -21.44 12.88
C PRO A 21 1.99 -21.51 12.89
N TRP A 22 2.63 -21.12 11.80
CA TRP A 22 4.10 -21.09 11.67
C TRP A 22 4.72 -19.76 12.11
N ASP A 23 3.89 -18.74 12.37
CA ASP A 23 4.33 -17.37 12.59
C ASP A 23 4.77 -17.13 14.05
N ASN A 24 5.48 -16.03 14.29
CA ASN A 24 5.94 -15.63 15.62
C ASN A 24 5.64 -14.15 15.90
N VAL A 25 4.50 -13.90 16.55
CA VAL A 25 3.95 -12.57 16.81
C VAL A 25 3.89 -12.26 18.32
N GLY A 26 3.64 -11.00 18.67
CA GLY A 26 3.55 -10.54 20.07
C GLY A 26 4.88 -10.01 20.59
N LEU A 27 5.03 -10.00 21.92
CA LEU A 27 6.24 -9.51 22.59
C LEU A 27 7.41 -10.47 22.39
N LEU A 28 8.38 -10.09 21.56
CA LEU A 28 9.54 -10.92 21.20
C LEU A 28 10.78 -10.65 22.07
N VAL A 29 11.00 -9.40 22.48
CA VAL A 29 12.15 -8.97 23.30
C VAL A 29 11.68 -7.94 24.32
N GLY A 30 12.13 -8.04 25.57
CA GLY A 30 11.88 -7.02 26.60
C GLY A 30 11.11 -7.53 27.81
N ARG A 31 10.51 -6.59 28.56
CA ARG A 31 9.84 -6.85 29.86
C ARG A 31 8.46 -6.18 29.90
N ARG A 32 7.46 -6.88 30.45
CA ARG A 32 6.07 -6.39 30.56
C ARG A 32 5.88 -5.20 31.51
N GLY A 33 6.78 -5.02 32.48
CA GLY A 33 6.70 -3.95 33.48
C GLY A 33 7.30 -2.60 33.05
N VAL A 34 7.73 -2.45 31.79
CA VAL A 34 8.29 -1.19 31.28
C VAL A 34 7.15 -0.19 31.02
N GLU A 35 7.36 1.07 31.39
CA GLU A 35 6.44 2.15 31.04
C GLU A 35 6.72 2.64 29.62
N VAL A 36 5.71 2.63 28.76
CA VAL A 36 5.77 3.10 27.38
C VAL A 36 5.13 4.49 27.25
N ARG A 37 5.88 5.42 26.66
CA ARG A 37 5.43 6.78 26.29
C ARG A 37 5.65 7.08 24.80
N LYS A 38 6.65 6.43 24.20
CA LYS A 38 6.99 6.55 22.78
C LYS A 38 7.11 5.16 22.15
N VAL A 39 6.39 4.97 21.05
CA VAL A 39 6.42 3.76 20.21
C VAL A 39 6.97 4.12 18.83
N LEU A 40 7.89 3.31 18.33
CA LEU A 40 8.38 3.40 16.95
C LEU A 40 7.83 2.22 16.14
N VAL A 41 7.12 2.48 15.04
CA VAL A 41 6.65 1.45 14.12
C VAL A 41 7.61 1.33 12.94
N ALA A 42 8.00 0.11 12.57
CA ALA A 42 8.86 -0.14 11.42
C ALA A 42 8.40 -1.40 10.65
N LEU A 43 8.78 -1.54 9.39
CA LEU A 43 8.53 -2.80 8.68
C LEU A 43 9.44 -3.90 9.20
N ASP A 44 10.76 -3.66 9.11
CA ASP A 44 11.83 -4.52 9.59
C ASP A 44 12.64 -3.84 10.69
N LEU A 45 13.13 -4.64 11.65
CA LEU A 45 14.12 -4.17 12.62
C LEU A 45 15.53 -4.26 12.02
N THR A 46 16.11 -3.11 11.67
CA THR A 46 17.51 -2.98 11.23
C THR A 46 18.37 -2.29 12.29
N GLU A 47 19.69 -2.29 12.10
CA GLU A 47 20.61 -1.54 12.98
C GLU A 47 20.26 -0.05 12.98
N ASP A 48 19.94 0.53 11.82
CA ASP A 48 19.57 1.94 11.72
C ASP A 48 18.25 2.25 12.46
N VAL A 49 17.27 1.33 12.42
CA VAL A 49 16.02 1.46 13.20
C VAL A 49 16.29 1.37 14.70
N VAL A 50 17.22 0.52 15.15
CA VAL A 50 17.63 0.48 16.56
C VAL A 50 18.31 1.79 16.98
N VAL A 51 19.19 2.35 16.13
CA VAL A 51 19.82 3.65 16.37
C VAL A 51 18.76 4.75 16.46
N GLU A 52 17.78 4.77 15.56
CA GLU A 52 16.65 5.70 15.59
C GLU A 52 15.83 5.54 16.88
N ALA A 53 15.53 4.30 17.28
CA ALA A 53 14.78 4.01 18.50
C ALA A 53 15.51 4.50 19.77
N VAL A 54 16.82 4.27 19.85
CA VAL A 54 17.64 4.71 21.00
C VAL A 54 17.77 6.23 21.03
N THR A 55 18.10 6.86 19.90
CA THR A 55 18.34 8.31 19.82
C THR A 55 17.05 9.11 20.00
N GLY A 56 15.92 8.60 19.51
CA GLY A 56 14.60 9.21 19.67
C GLY A 56 13.91 8.91 21.00
N GLY A 57 14.57 8.16 21.90
CA GLY A 57 14.07 7.86 23.24
C GLY A 57 12.78 7.05 23.25
N TYR A 58 12.67 6.05 22.38
CA TYR A 58 11.52 5.14 22.32
C TYR A 58 11.65 4.03 23.37
N GLN A 59 10.51 3.56 23.91
CA GLN A 59 10.49 2.42 24.84
C GLN A 59 10.00 1.14 24.18
N ALA A 60 9.30 1.25 23.06
CA ALA A 60 8.81 0.12 22.29
C ALA A 60 9.07 0.32 20.80
N VAL A 61 9.49 -0.75 20.14
CA VAL A 61 9.48 -0.87 18.69
C VAL A 61 8.45 -1.92 18.30
N ILE A 62 7.60 -1.61 17.34
CA ILE A 62 6.64 -2.55 16.75
C ILE A 62 7.08 -2.78 15.32
N THR A 63 7.40 -4.03 14.97
CA THR A 63 7.70 -4.41 13.59
C THR A 63 6.57 -5.20 12.96
N HIS A 64 6.43 -5.09 11.63
CA HIS A 64 5.59 -6.02 10.91
C HIS A 64 6.28 -7.39 10.82
N HIS A 65 7.52 -7.43 10.32
CA HIS A 65 8.28 -8.66 10.25
C HIS A 65 8.91 -9.02 11.59
N PRO A 66 8.78 -10.29 12.05
CA PRO A 66 9.36 -10.69 13.31
C PRO A 66 10.87 -10.88 13.17
N LEU A 67 11.65 -10.17 14.01
CA LEU A 67 13.10 -10.38 14.10
C LEU A 67 13.44 -11.84 14.44
N LEU A 68 12.66 -12.44 15.34
CA LEU A 68 12.83 -13.82 15.80
C LEU A 68 11.94 -14.79 15.00
N PHE A 69 12.07 -14.84 13.68
CA PHE A 69 11.26 -15.71 12.82
C PHE A 69 11.47 -17.22 13.10
N SER A 70 12.63 -17.61 13.61
CA SER A 70 12.94 -19.00 13.97
C SER A 70 13.59 -19.09 15.35
N PRO A 71 13.42 -20.21 16.08
CA PRO A 71 14.03 -20.38 17.39
C PRO A 71 15.55 -20.16 17.35
N ILE A 72 16.03 -19.21 18.16
CA ILE A 72 17.46 -18.90 18.29
C ILE A 72 18.10 -19.75 19.39
N LYS A 73 19.32 -20.25 19.14
CA LYS A 73 20.06 -21.10 20.09
C LYS A 73 20.97 -20.31 21.04
N SER A 74 21.33 -19.08 20.68
CA SER A 74 22.23 -18.22 21.44
C SER A 74 22.03 -16.75 21.06
N VAL A 75 22.21 -15.85 22.02
CA VAL A 75 22.17 -14.39 21.83
C VAL A 75 23.59 -13.85 22.03
N THR A 76 24.29 -13.55 20.94
CA THR A 76 25.67 -13.00 20.94
C THR A 76 25.88 -12.08 19.73
N ASP A 77 27.04 -11.44 19.65
CA ASP A 77 27.49 -10.60 18.52
C ASP A 77 27.88 -11.38 17.24
N ARG A 78 27.61 -12.69 17.19
CA ARG A 78 28.03 -13.56 16.07
C ARG A 78 27.18 -13.42 14.82
N ASN A 79 25.97 -12.88 14.95
CA ASN A 79 25.06 -12.66 13.82
C ASN A 79 24.17 -11.43 14.08
N ARG A 80 23.55 -10.93 13.01
CA ARG A 80 22.73 -9.72 13.04
C ARG A 80 21.60 -9.79 14.06
N VAL A 81 20.89 -10.92 14.14
CA VAL A 81 19.76 -11.08 15.08
C VAL A 81 20.26 -10.95 16.53
N GLY A 82 21.34 -11.64 16.88
CA GLY A 82 21.93 -11.56 18.21
C GLY A 82 22.41 -10.15 18.56
N VAL A 83 23.06 -9.45 17.63
CA VAL A 83 23.47 -8.04 17.81
C VAL A 83 22.26 -7.16 18.13
N LEU A 84 21.20 -7.20 17.30
CA LEU A 84 20.01 -6.37 17.49
C LEU A 84 19.30 -6.68 18.82
N VAL A 85 19.16 -7.96 19.18
CA VAL A 85 18.58 -8.35 20.48
C VAL A 85 19.41 -7.81 21.64
N THR A 86 20.75 -7.93 21.59
CA THR A 86 21.60 -7.38 22.66
C THR A 86 21.49 -5.87 22.79
N GLN A 87 21.37 -5.14 21.68
CA GLN A 87 21.22 -3.68 21.68
C GLN A 87 19.87 -3.26 22.28
N LEU A 88 18.76 -3.91 21.88
CA LEU A 88 17.43 -3.64 22.45
C LEU A 88 17.40 -3.88 23.96
N ILE A 89 17.95 -5.00 24.43
CA ILE A 89 18.02 -5.32 25.87
C ILE A 89 18.87 -4.29 26.62
N ALA A 90 20.02 -3.91 26.07
CA ALA A 90 20.89 -2.91 26.70
C ALA A 90 20.25 -1.51 26.80
N ALA A 91 19.37 -1.18 25.85
CA ALA A 91 18.63 0.07 25.82
C ALA A 91 17.29 0.03 26.58
N ASP A 92 16.90 -1.12 27.15
CA ASP A 92 15.59 -1.37 27.76
C ASP A 92 14.40 -1.05 26.83
N ILE A 93 14.57 -1.33 25.53
CA ILE A 93 13.55 -1.16 24.49
C ILE A 93 12.87 -2.51 24.24
N VAL A 94 11.55 -2.54 24.28
CA VAL A 94 10.78 -3.74 23.97
C VAL A 94 10.50 -3.86 22.47
N LEU A 95 10.42 -5.10 21.96
CA LEU A 95 10.10 -5.40 20.57
C LEU A 95 8.82 -6.22 20.49
N PHE A 96 7.84 -5.70 19.77
CA PHE A 96 6.67 -6.44 19.33
C PHE A 96 6.77 -6.77 17.84
N ALA A 97 6.21 -7.90 17.44
CA ALA A 97 5.94 -8.22 16.04
C ALA A 97 4.43 -8.39 15.79
N LEU A 98 3.94 -7.76 14.73
CA LEU A 98 2.57 -7.85 14.23
C LEU A 98 2.63 -8.19 12.73
N HIS A 99 2.63 -9.48 12.42
CA HIS A 99 2.91 -10.01 11.09
C HIS A 99 1.62 -10.48 10.42
N THR A 100 1.40 -11.78 10.25
CA THR A 100 0.22 -12.31 9.55
C THR A 100 -1.09 -11.98 10.26
N ASN A 101 -1.09 -11.81 11.60
CA ASN A 101 -2.25 -11.33 12.34
C ASN A 101 -2.66 -9.91 11.92
N LEU A 102 -1.69 -9.04 11.61
CA LEU A 102 -1.95 -7.67 11.18
C LEU A 102 -2.35 -7.61 9.70
N ASP A 103 -1.82 -8.48 8.84
CA ASP A 103 -2.35 -8.63 7.47
C ASP A 103 -3.82 -9.03 7.48
N GLY A 104 -4.18 -9.93 8.40
CA GLY A 104 -5.51 -10.50 8.49
C GLY A 104 -6.52 -9.73 9.35
N ALA A 105 -6.08 -8.69 10.08
CA ALA A 105 -6.90 -7.94 11.03
C ALA A 105 -7.91 -7.00 10.35
N GLN A 106 -9.03 -6.74 11.02
CA GLN A 106 -9.94 -5.68 10.59
C GLN A 106 -9.23 -4.32 10.77
N GLY A 107 -9.19 -3.51 9.72
CA GLY A 107 -8.37 -2.28 9.66
C GLY A 107 -6.86 -2.53 9.50
N GLY A 108 -6.44 -3.79 9.33
CA GLY A 108 -5.06 -4.21 9.11
C GLY A 108 -4.52 -3.89 7.71
N LEU A 109 -3.33 -4.42 7.36
CA LEU A 109 -2.58 -3.93 6.19
C LEU A 109 -3.34 -4.14 4.87
N CYS A 110 -3.85 -5.36 4.65
CA CYS A 110 -4.64 -5.68 3.45
C CYS A 110 -5.90 -4.79 3.33
N GLU A 111 -6.50 -4.41 4.46
CA GLU A 111 -7.71 -3.58 4.46
C GLU A 111 -7.39 -2.11 4.22
N GLN A 112 -6.28 -1.59 4.74
CA GLN A 112 -5.83 -0.23 4.42
C GLN A 112 -5.66 -0.03 2.91
N VAL A 113 -5.03 -1.00 2.22
CA VAL A 113 -4.87 -0.95 0.76
C VAL A 113 -6.21 -1.10 0.04
N ALA A 114 -7.04 -2.06 0.45
CA ALA A 114 -8.35 -2.28 -0.15
C ALA A 114 -9.24 -1.02 -0.10
N LEU A 115 -9.26 -0.34 1.06
CA LEU A 115 -10.05 0.88 1.25
C LEU A 115 -9.52 2.05 0.40
N GLU A 116 -8.20 2.20 0.29
CA GLU A 116 -7.60 3.26 -0.53
C GLU A 116 -7.86 3.05 -2.04
N LEU A 117 -7.89 1.79 -2.50
CA LEU A 117 -8.32 1.44 -3.85
C LEU A 117 -9.84 1.60 -4.07
N GLY A 118 -10.59 2.03 -3.06
CA GLY A 118 -12.02 2.29 -3.15
C GLY A 118 -12.89 1.04 -3.15
N LEU A 119 -12.38 -0.09 -2.65
CA LEU A 119 -13.15 -1.33 -2.55
C LEU A 119 -14.25 -1.19 -1.48
N ILE A 120 -15.43 -1.68 -1.83
CA ILE A 120 -16.62 -1.64 -0.96
C ILE A 120 -16.67 -2.90 -0.11
N ASP A 121 -16.85 -2.71 1.20
CA ASP A 121 -17.03 -3.75 2.22
C ASP A 121 -16.05 -4.93 2.07
N PRO A 122 -14.73 -4.67 2.08
CA PRO A 122 -13.75 -5.72 1.88
C PRO A 122 -13.86 -6.80 2.97
N VAL A 123 -13.83 -8.06 2.55
CA VAL A 123 -13.88 -9.24 3.42
C VAL A 123 -12.62 -10.08 3.26
N PRO A 124 -12.26 -10.94 4.24
CA PRO A 124 -11.10 -11.81 4.09
C PRO A 124 -11.20 -12.70 2.84
N VAL A 125 -10.06 -12.88 2.13
CA VAL A 125 -9.95 -13.87 1.04
C VAL A 125 -10.01 -15.28 1.65
N VAL A 126 -9.24 -15.47 2.72
CA VAL A 126 -9.28 -16.69 3.55
C VAL A 126 -9.62 -16.28 4.96
N ARG A 127 -10.73 -16.77 5.50
CA ARG A 127 -11.15 -16.44 6.87
C ARG A 127 -10.28 -17.15 7.90
N ALA A 128 -9.89 -16.43 8.95
CA ALA A 128 -9.17 -16.99 10.08
C ALA A 128 -10.06 -17.98 10.83
N ARG A 129 -9.46 -19.06 11.33
CA ARG A 129 -10.13 -19.98 12.25
C ARG A 129 -10.05 -19.40 13.66
N ILE A 130 -11.18 -19.35 14.38
CA ILE A 130 -11.21 -18.82 15.75
C ILE A 130 -10.80 -19.90 16.77
N GLY A 131 -10.83 -21.16 16.35
CA GLY A 131 -10.61 -22.33 17.17
C GLY A 131 -11.70 -22.59 18.20
N TRP A 132 -12.98 -22.28 17.99
CA TRP A 132 -14.04 -22.62 18.93
C TRP A 132 -14.54 -24.06 18.78
N LYS A 133 -14.90 -24.62 19.94
CA LYS A 133 -15.76 -25.79 20.09
C LYS A 133 -17.03 -25.39 20.82
N LYS A 134 -18.05 -26.23 20.75
CA LYS A 134 -19.24 -26.10 21.60
C LYS A 134 -19.21 -27.17 22.68
N LEU A 135 -19.14 -26.75 23.95
CA LEU A 135 -19.36 -27.64 25.09
C LEU A 135 -20.86 -27.72 25.36
N VAL A 136 -21.39 -28.92 25.48
CA VAL A 136 -22.77 -29.19 25.91
C VAL A 136 -22.70 -30.08 27.14
N GLY A 137 -23.21 -29.63 28.27
CA GLY A 137 -23.30 -30.38 29.51
C GLY A 137 -24.76 -30.57 29.95
N PHE A 138 -25.03 -31.67 30.65
CA PHE A 138 -26.35 -31.98 31.20
C PHE A 138 -26.29 -31.87 32.72
N VAL A 139 -26.91 -30.82 33.27
CA VAL A 139 -26.71 -30.42 34.67
C VAL A 139 -28.05 -30.38 35.41
N PRO A 140 -28.14 -30.85 36.67
CA PRO A 140 -29.32 -30.62 37.50
C PRO A 140 -29.64 -29.13 37.61
N PRO A 141 -30.92 -28.71 37.57
CA PRO A 141 -31.29 -27.30 37.66
C PRO A 141 -30.67 -26.56 38.85
N GLU A 142 -30.59 -27.21 40.02
CA GLU A 142 -30.01 -26.68 41.25
C GLU A 142 -28.49 -26.47 41.23
N ALA A 143 -27.76 -27.11 40.30
CA ALA A 143 -26.30 -27.02 40.19
C ALA A 143 -25.83 -26.17 38.99
N LEU A 144 -26.76 -25.70 38.16
CA LEU A 144 -26.46 -25.01 36.90
C LEU A 144 -25.55 -23.80 37.10
N ASP A 145 -25.90 -22.90 38.03
CA ASP A 145 -25.17 -21.65 38.24
C ASP A 145 -23.72 -21.92 38.67
N THR A 146 -23.52 -22.88 39.57
CA THR A 146 -22.18 -23.29 40.06
C THR A 146 -21.32 -23.87 38.94
N VAL A 147 -21.89 -24.76 38.13
CA VAL A 147 -21.17 -25.41 37.02
C VAL A 147 -20.85 -24.40 35.92
N ALA A 148 -21.80 -23.53 35.57
CA ALA A 148 -21.62 -22.50 34.56
C ALA A 148 -20.52 -21.50 34.97
N ALA A 149 -20.57 -21.01 36.21
CA ALA A 149 -19.56 -20.09 36.75
C ALA A 149 -18.15 -20.70 36.68
N ALA A 150 -17.98 -21.96 37.09
CA ALA A 150 -16.68 -22.65 37.00
C ALA A 150 -16.16 -22.76 35.56
N CYS A 151 -17.05 -23.02 34.60
CA CYS A 151 -16.68 -23.06 33.17
C CYS A 151 -16.29 -21.68 32.65
N PHE A 152 -17.00 -20.63 33.05
CA PHE A 152 -16.71 -19.25 32.64
C PHE A 152 -15.40 -18.73 33.22
N GLU A 153 -15.11 -19.03 34.50
CA GLU A 153 -13.81 -18.75 35.12
C GLU A 153 -12.67 -19.46 34.39
N ALA A 154 -12.92 -20.66 33.87
CA ALA A 154 -11.98 -21.40 33.02
C ALA A 154 -11.89 -20.89 31.57
N GLY A 155 -12.66 -19.85 31.21
CA GLY A 155 -12.58 -19.15 29.92
C GLY A 155 -13.61 -19.57 28.88
N ALA A 156 -14.65 -20.31 29.26
CA ALA A 156 -15.80 -20.57 28.38
C ALA A 156 -16.67 -19.32 28.20
N GLY A 157 -17.43 -19.27 27.10
CA GLY A 157 -18.44 -18.23 26.88
C GLY A 157 -17.90 -16.82 26.61
N ALA A 158 -16.60 -16.66 26.38
CA ALA A 158 -16.02 -15.39 25.94
C ALA A 158 -16.14 -15.25 24.41
N MET A 159 -16.92 -14.27 23.95
CA MET A 159 -17.14 -13.97 22.54
C MET A 159 -17.12 -12.46 22.28
N GLY A 160 -16.07 -11.96 21.64
CA GLY A 160 -15.89 -10.53 21.40
C GLY A 160 -15.97 -9.74 22.72
N ASN A 161 -16.85 -8.75 22.79
CA ASN A 161 -17.06 -7.92 23.98
C ASN A 161 -18.04 -8.52 25.01
N TYR A 162 -18.39 -9.79 24.87
CA TYR A 162 -19.33 -10.48 25.76
C TYR A 162 -18.61 -11.62 26.48
N SER A 163 -18.85 -11.74 27.79
CA SER A 163 -18.43 -12.86 28.63
C SER A 163 -19.64 -13.72 29.02
N GLU A 164 -19.38 -14.91 29.58
CA GLU A 164 -20.41 -15.75 30.20
C GLU A 164 -21.56 -16.13 29.23
N CYS A 165 -21.25 -16.21 27.94
CA CYS A 165 -22.25 -16.54 26.93
C CYS A 165 -22.58 -18.03 26.95
N ALA A 166 -23.82 -18.36 27.32
CA ALA A 166 -24.34 -19.72 27.27
C ALA A 166 -25.82 -19.74 26.87
N PHE A 167 -26.28 -20.92 26.46
CA PHE A 167 -27.68 -21.21 26.21
C PHE A 167 -28.09 -22.43 27.03
N ALA A 168 -29.33 -22.44 27.52
CA ALA A 168 -29.84 -23.48 28.39
C ALA A 168 -31.25 -23.90 27.94
N THR A 169 -31.53 -25.21 27.96
CA THR A 169 -32.87 -25.76 27.71
C THR A 169 -33.17 -26.86 28.71
N GLN A 170 -34.35 -26.82 29.31
CA GLN A 170 -34.80 -27.86 30.23
C GLN A 170 -35.21 -29.12 29.48
N GLY A 171 -34.89 -30.27 30.04
CA GLY A 171 -35.22 -31.58 29.51
C GLY A 171 -35.25 -32.64 30.61
N ALA A 172 -35.30 -33.91 30.19
CA ALA A 172 -35.21 -35.05 31.10
C ALA A 172 -34.08 -35.99 30.67
N GLY A 173 -33.15 -36.25 31.58
CA GLY A 173 -32.13 -37.28 31.44
C GLY A 173 -32.66 -38.63 31.92
N THR A 174 -32.33 -39.70 31.20
CA THR A 174 -32.67 -41.07 31.64
C THR A 174 -31.44 -41.94 31.71
N PHE A 175 -31.31 -42.70 32.79
CA PHE A 175 -30.20 -43.63 32.99
C PHE A 175 -30.64 -44.85 33.80
N LEU A 176 -29.83 -45.91 33.76
CA LEU A 176 -30.03 -47.14 34.52
C LEU A 176 -28.71 -47.47 35.25
N PRO A 177 -28.57 -47.14 36.54
CA PRO A 177 -27.34 -47.40 37.27
C PRO A 177 -27.10 -48.91 37.36
N GLN A 178 -25.91 -49.33 36.94
CA GLN A 178 -25.48 -50.73 36.97
C GLN A 178 -24.87 -51.08 38.33
N GLU A 179 -24.63 -52.37 38.57
CA GLU A 179 -23.92 -52.84 39.76
C GLU A 179 -22.52 -52.19 39.85
N GLY A 180 -22.21 -51.57 40.99
CA GLY A 180 -20.97 -50.80 41.20
C GLY A 180 -21.11 -49.28 41.13
N ALA A 181 -22.20 -48.74 40.56
CA ALA A 181 -22.44 -47.30 40.49
C ALA A 181 -22.84 -46.69 41.85
N ARG A 182 -22.43 -45.44 42.11
CA ARG A 182 -22.85 -44.66 43.29
C ARG A 182 -23.63 -43.41 42.87
N PRO A 183 -24.83 -43.57 42.27
CA PRO A 183 -25.54 -42.44 41.69
C PRO A 183 -25.95 -41.42 42.76
N THR A 184 -25.71 -40.14 42.50
CA THR A 184 -26.20 -39.03 43.33
C THR A 184 -27.74 -39.05 43.42
N ILE A 185 -28.41 -39.46 42.33
CA ILE A 185 -29.88 -39.58 42.24
C ILE A 185 -30.23 -40.98 41.70
N GLY A 186 -31.09 -41.72 42.40
CA GLY A 186 -31.65 -42.98 41.91
C GLY A 186 -31.22 -44.26 42.66
N ARG A 187 -31.62 -45.43 42.14
CA ARG A 187 -31.25 -46.75 42.68
C ARG A 187 -30.68 -47.69 41.61
N VAL A 188 -29.65 -48.46 42.00
CA VAL A 188 -29.06 -49.52 41.15
C VAL A 188 -30.13 -50.52 40.71
N GLY A 189 -30.11 -50.85 39.41
CA GLY A 189 -31.06 -51.79 38.80
C GLY A 189 -32.43 -51.20 38.43
N ARG A 190 -32.65 -49.89 38.64
CA ARG A 190 -33.89 -49.20 38.26
C ARG A 190 -33.61 -48.07 37.28
N ARG A 191 -34.40 -47.98 36.20
CA ARG A 191 -34.32 -46.84 35.28
C ARG A 191 -34.86 -45.61 35.99
N GLU A 192 -34.08 -44.55 35.97
CA GLU A 192 -34.43 -43.25 36.52
C GLU A 192 -34.66 -42.26 35.38
N SER A 193 -35.47 -41.25 35.67
CA SER A 193 -35.73 -40.10 34.80
C SER A 193 -35.70 -38.86 35.67
N VAL A 194 -34.78 -37.94 35.40
CA VAL A 194 -34.54 -36.75 36.21
C VAL A 194 -34.64 -35.50 35.35
N ALA A 195 -35.10 -34.39 35.95
CA ALA A 195 -35.09 -33.10 35.27
C ALA A 195 -33.65 -32.62 35.16
N GLU A 196 -33.24 -32.22 33.96
CA GLU A 196 -31.91 -31.70 33.68
C GLU A 196 -31.99 -30.46 32.79
N VAL A 197 -30.94 -29.66 32.85
CA VAL A 197 -30.71 -28.55 31.94
C VAL A 197 -29.62 -28.97 30.98
N ARG A 198 -29.95 -29.02 29.68
CA ARG A 198 -28.96 -29.02 28.62
C ARG A 198 -28.37 -27.61 28.53
N TRP A 199 -27.19 -27.43 29.10
CA TRP A 199 -26.45 -26.19 29.11
C TRP A 199 -25.34 -26.24 28.08
N GLU A 200 -25.16 -25.17 27.32
CA GLU A 200 -24.18 -25.15 26.25
C GLU A 200 -23.49 -23.81 26.11
N THR A 201 -22.19 -23.84 25.83
CA THR A 201 -21.36 -22.64 25.68
C THR A 201 -20.28 -22.88 24.63
N VAL A 202 -19.71 -21.79 24.10
CA VAL A 202 -18.54 -21.87 23.22
C VAL A 202 -17.26 -21.91 24.06
N VAL A 203 -16.25 -22.60 23.56
CA VAL A 203 -14.97 -22.75 24.25
C VAL A 203 -13.84 -22.67 23.24
N PRO A 204 -12.82 -21.81 23.44
CA PRO A 204 -11.59 -21.87 22.64
C PRO A 204 -10.94 -23.25 22.76
N GLU A 205 -10.47 -23.80 21.64
CA GLU A 205 -9.96 -25.17 21.51
C GLU A 205 -8.80 -25.43 22.48
N ARG A 206 -7.93 -24.43 22.64
CA ARG A 206 -6.83 -24.45 23.62
C ARG A 206 -7.28 -24.57 25.09
N LEU A 207 -8.51 -24.15 25.40
CA LEU A 207 -9.09 -24.16 26.75
C LEU A 207 -10.05 -25.33 27.00
N VAL A 208 -10.38 -26.13 25.98
CA VAL A 208 -11.34 -27.24 26.12
C VAL A 208 -10.98 -28.17 27.27
N ALA A 209 -9.71 -28.55 27.41
CA ALA A 209 -9.27 -29.42 28.49
C ALA A 209 -9.49 -28.77 29.87
N ALA A 210 -9.13 -27.50 30.03
CA ALA A 210 -9.29 -26.77 31.29
C ALA A 210 -10.77 -26.58 31.66
N VAL A 211 -11.59 -26.18 30.69
CA VAL A 211 -13.03 -25.98 30.88
C VAL A 211 -13.75 -27.30 31.18
N VAL A 212 -13.40 -28.39 30.50
CA VAL A 212 -13.98 -29.72 30.79
C VAL A 212 -13.61 -30.18 32.20
N GLN A 213 -12.38 -29.95 32.66
CA GLN A 213 -11.99 -30.26 34.04
C GLN A 213 -12.77 -29.40 35.04
N ALA A 214 -12.97 -28.11 34.76
CA ALA A 214 -13.79 -27.23 35.60
C ALA A 214 -15.26 -27.69 35.64
N PHE A 215 -15.83 -28.07 34.48
CA PHE A 215 -17.17 -28.64 34.37
C PHE A 215 -17.31 -29.88 35.25
N ILE A 216 -16.41 -30.87 35.08
CA ILE A 216 -16.44 -32.13 35.84
C ILE A 216 -16.28 -31.86 37.33
N GLY A 217 -15.33 -31.02 37.73
CA GLY A 217 -15.03 -30.74 39.13
C GLY A 217 -16.16 -30.01 39.87
N ALA A 218 -16.93 -29.17 39.18
CA ALA A 218 -18.07 -28.47 39.76
C ALA A 218 -19.38 -29.27 39.71
N HIS A 219 -19.43 -30.36 38.94
CA HIS A 219 -20.66 -31.11 38.72
C HIS A 219 -21.03 -32.01 39.91
N PRO A 220 -22.32 -32.11 40.31
CA PRO A 220 -22.75 -32.94 41.44
C PRO A 220 -22.76 -34.45 41.17
N TYR A 221 -22.46 -34.89 39.95
CA TYR A 221 -22.50 -36.30 39.57
C TYR A 221 -21.08 -36.87 39.57
N GLU A 222 -20.94 -38.15 39.93
CA GLU A 222 -19.68 -38.89 39.84
C GLU A 222 -19.17 -38.97 38.40
N GLU A 223 -20.08 -39.20 37.45
CA GLU A 223 -19.79 -39.23 36.01
C GLU A 223 -20.70 -38.25 35.26
N PRO A 224 -20.29 -36.98 35.12
CA PRO A 224 -21.04 -35.97 34.38
C PRO A 224 -21.11 -36.29 32.89
N ALA A 225 -22.29 -36.21 32.29
CA ALA A 225 -22.46 -36.35 30.84
C ALA A 225 -22.22 -34.99 30.15
N PHE A 226 -21.33 -34.99 29.16
CA PHE A 226 -21.07 -33.83 28.31
C PHE A 226 -20.60 -34.26 26.91
N ASP A 227 -20.76 -33.35 25.96
CA ASP A 227 -20.29 -33.47 24.59
C ASP A 227 -19.44 -32.26 24.21
N VAL A 228 -18.46 -32.46 23.33
CA VAL A 228 -17.70 -31.38 22.69
C VAL A 228 -17.90 -31.49 21.19
N TYR A 229 -18.64 -30.54 20.60
CA TYR A 229 -18.92 -30.50 19.17
C TYR A 229 -17.94 -29.58 18.44
N PRO A 230 -17.45 -29.95 17.24
CA PRO A 230 -16.85 -28.99 16.33
C PRO A 230 -17.91 -28.00 15.85
N VAL A 231 -17.53 -26.74 15.68
CA VAL A 231 -18.38 -25.71 15.05
C VAL A 231 -17.70 -25.17 13.80
N GLU A 232 -18.50 -24.64 12.87
CA GLU A 232 -17.98 -23.94 11.69
C GLU A 232 -17.51 -22.55 12.15
N ASP A 233 -16.20 -22.36 12.12
CA ASP A 233 -15.51 -21.55 13.12
C ASP A 233 -14.58 -20.55 12.47
N VAL A 234 -15.17 -19.77 11.57
CA VAL A 234 -14.47 -18.76 10.80
C VAL A 234 -14.86 -17.38 11.29
N ALA A 235 -13.85 -16.54 11.56
CA ALA A 235 -14.08 -15.14 11.82
C ALA A 235 -14.70 -14.49 10.57
N VAL A 236 -15.79 -13.76 10.77
CA VAL A 236 -16.49 -13.08 9.65
C VAL A 236 -15.59 -12.00 9.03
N ARG A 237 -14.80 -11.31 9.85
CA ARG A 237 -14.00 -10.14 9.48
C ARG A 237 -12.49 -10.31 9.65
N LEU A 238 -12.02 -11.44 10.18
CA LEU A 238 -10.59 -11.71 10.38
C LEU A 238 -10.14 -12.83 9.43
N GLY A 239 -8.91 -12.71 8.92
CA GLY A 239 -8.32 -13.69 8.01
C GLY A 239 -7.48 -13.05 6.91
N GLN A 240 -6.69 -13.86 6.22
CA GLN A 240 -5.70 -13.43 5.25
C GLN A 240 -6.33 -12.78 4.00
N GLY A 241 -5.65 -11.74 3.51
CA GLY A 241 -6.06 -10.97 2.33
C GLY A 241 -7.36 -10.20 2.51
N ARG A 242 -7.68 -9.33 1.55
CA ARG A 242 -8.98 -8.64 1.47
C ARG A 242 -9.50 -8.68 0.05
N VAL A 243 -10.76 -9.07 -0.13
CA VAL A 243 -11.47 -8.99 -1.42
C VAL A 243 -12.69 -8.09 -1.28
N GLY A 244 -12.86 -7.18 -2.23
CA GLY A 244 -14.00 -6.29 -2.29
C GLY A 244 -14.38 -5.97 -3.73
N ARG A 245 -15.52 -5.28 -3.90
CA ARG A 245 -15.99 -4.82 -5.21
C ARG A 245 -15.65 -3.36 -5.43
N LEU A 246 -15.33 -3.02 -6.66
CA LEU A 246 -15.27 -1.64 -7.12
C LEU A 246 -16.69 -1.06 -7.26
N ARG A 247 -16.82 0.26 -7.13
CA ARG A 247 -18.10 0.95 -7.36
C ARG A 247 -18.56 0.85 -8.81
N VAL A 248 -17.60 0.89 -9.73
CA VAL A 248 -17.80 0.79 -11.17
C VAL A 248 -16.70 -0.12 -11.67
N SER A 249 -17.05 -1.07 -12.53
CA SER A 249 -16.06 -1.93 -13.17
C SER A 249 -15.16 -1.08 -14.08
N VAL A 250 -13.85 -1.31 -14.01
CA VAL A 250 -12.84 -0.55 -14.78
C VAL A 250 -11.91 -1.50 -15.53
N PRO A 251 -11.26 -1.06 -16.61
CA PRO A 251 -10.20 -1.83 -17.26
C PRO A 251 -9.03 -2.11 -16.31
N LEU A 252 -8.38 -3.26 -16.45
CA LEU A 252 -7.22 -3.67 -15.65
C LEU A 252 -6.14 -2.57 -15.63
N ILE A 253 -5.85 -1.97 -16.78
CA ILE A 253 -4.81 -0.94 -16.88
C ILE A 253 -5.05 0.26 -15.96
N SER A 254 -6.31 0.64 -15.71
CA SER A 254 -6.62 1.74 -14.80
C SER A 254 -6.24 1.42 -13.34
N LEU A 255 -6.37 0.15 -12.93
CA LEU A 255 -5.94 -0.30 -11.60
C LEU A 255 -4.42 -0.46 -11.51
N VAL A 256 -3.76 -0.83 -12.61
CA VAL A 256 -2.29 -0.84 -12.72
C VAL A 256 -1.75 0.57 -12.49
N GLU A 257 -2.29 1.57 -13.20
CA GLU A 257 -1.93 2.98 -13.05
C GLU A 257 -2.20 3.49 -11.63
N THR A 258 -3.40 3.23 -11.10
CA THR A 258 -3.77 3.64 -9.73
C THR A 258 -2.83 3.01 -8.69
N THR A 259 -2.46 1.74 -8.85
CA THR A 259 -1.55 1.05 -7.91
C THR A 259 -0.12 1.58 -8.04
N ALA A 260 0.34 1.89 -9.26
CA ALA A 260 1.65 2.51 -9.47
C ALA A 260 1.73 3.90 -8.84
N GLU A 261 0.69 4.73 -9.01
CA GLU A 261 0.58 6.04 -8.37
C GLU A 261 0.55 5.93 -6.84
N LEU A 262 -0.25 4.99 -6.31
CA LEU A 262 -0.37 4.75 -4.87
C LEU A 262 0.98 4.42 -4.22
N LEU A 263 1.79 3.62 -4.91
CA LEU A 263 3.09 3.16 -4.43
C LEU A 263 4.25 4.07 -4.85
N GLU A 264 3.94 5.21 -5.50
CA GLU A 264 4.91 6.18 -6.04
C GLU A 264 5.95 5.51 -6.96
N MET A 265 5.49 4.55 -7.76
CA MET A 265 6.33 3.76 -8.65
C MET A 265 6.20 4.19 -10.10
N PRO A 266 7.33 4.43 -10.81
CA PRO A 266 7.29 4.79 -12.23
C PRO A 266 6.87 3.63 -13.13
N GLU A 267 7.06 2.40 -12.67
CA GLU A 267 6.70 1.17 -13.38
C GLU A 267 6.27 0.10 -12.37
N ILE A 268 5.27 -0.69 -12.75
CA ILE A 268 4.79 -1.85 -11.99
C ILE A 268 4.43 -2.97 -12.97
N SER A 269 4.73 -4.20 -12.60
CA SER A 269 4.45 -5.37 -13.45
C SER A 269 3.03 -5.89 -13.20
N TYR A 270 2.37 -6.38 -14.23
CA TYR A 270 1.01 -6.94 -14.14
C TYR A 270 0.81 -8.09 -15.14
N VAL A 271 -0.23 -8.90 -14.93
CA VAL A 271 -0.60 -10.06 -15.76
C VAL A 271 -2.06 -9.94 -16.21
N GLY A 272 -2.29 -10.18 -17.50
CA GLY A 272 -3.61 -10.21 -18.12
C GLY A 272 -3.85 -9.06 -19.12
N PRO A 273 -4.94 -9.13 -19.90
CA PRO A 273 -5.24 -8.14 -20.93
C PRO A 273 -5.53 -6.75 -20.32
N PRO A 274 -4.93 -5.66 -20.83
CA PRO A 274 -5.08 -4.32 -20.24
C PRO A 274 -6.52 -3.79 -20.28
N ASP A 275 -7.30 -4.21 -21.27
CA ASP A 275 -8.70 -3.85 -21.49
C ASP A 275 -9.70 -4.78 -20.77
N ARG A 276 -9.21 -5.80 -20.05
CA ARG A 276 -10.07 -6.69 -19.25
C ARG A 276 -10.80 -5.88 -18.18
N MET A 277 -12.12 -6.00 -18.12
CA MET A 277 -12.92 -5.37 -17.08
C MET A 277 -12.77 -6.10 -15.75
N ILE A 278 -12.48 -5.34 -14.69
CA ILE A 278 -12.30 -5.80 -13.31
C ILE A 278 -13.45 -5.27 -12.45
N ASP A 279 -14.13 -6.13 -11.70
CA ASP A 279 -15.19 -5.78 -10.74
C ASP A 279 -14.73 -6.08 -9.31
N ARG A 280 -14.08 -7.23 -9.10
CA ARG A 280 -13.62 -7.70 -7.80
C ARG A 280 -12.10 -7.72 -7.73
N VAL A 281 -11.57 -7.14 -6.68
CA VAL A 281 -10.12 -7.05 -6.45
C VAL A 281 -9.82 -7.71 -5.11
N ALA A 282 -8.90 -8.66 -5.13
CA ALA A 282 -8.25 -9.20 -3.96
C ALA A 282 -6.91 -8.49 -3.75
N VAL A 283 -6.58 -8.21 -2.49
CA VAL A 283 -5.31 -7.63 -2.06
C VAL A 283 -4.71 -8.54 -1.01
N VAL A 284 -3.44 -8.89 -1.19
CA VAL A 284 -2.61 -9.56 -0.18
C VAL A 284 -1.30 -8.81 -0.10
N THR A 285 -1.06 -8.12 1.01
CA THR A 285 0.22 -7.46 1.30
C THR A 285 1.33 -8.51 1.43
N GLY A 286 2.56 -8.14 1.07
CA GLY A 286 3.69 -9.08 1.07
C GLY A 286 3.59 -10.15 -0.02
N SER A 287 3.90 -11.41 0.34
CA SER A 287 3.97 -12.54 -0.58
C SER A 287 2.66 -13.35 -0.62
N GLY A 288 1.76 -12.99 -1.54
CA GLY A 288 0.42 -13.60 -1.65
C GLY A 288 0.28 -14.73 -2.67
N GLY A 289 1.36 -15.19 -3.30
CA GLY A 289 1.30 -16.23 -4.34
C GLY A 289 0.71 -17.56 -3.86
N SER A 290 0.82 -17.87 -2.57
CA SER A 290 0.21 -19.06 -1.94
C SER A 290 -1.32 -19.01 -1.93
N LEU A 291 -1.93 -17.82 -1.90
CA LEU A 291 -3.38 -17.59 -1.82
C LEU A 291 -4.04 -17.38 -3.19
N MET A 292 -3.31 -17.63 -4.27
CA MET A 292 -3.76 -17.34 -5.63
C MET A 292 -5.01 -18.13 -6.04
N ALA A 293 -5.14 -19.38 -5.58
CA ALA A 293 -6.31 -20.21 -5.92
C ALA A 293 -7.57 -19.71 -5.21
N GLU A 294 -7.44 -19.32 -3.95
CA GLU A 294 -8.50 -18.75 -3.13
C GLU A 294 -8.94 -17.38 -3.68
N ALA A 295 -7.97 -16.54 -4.08
CA ALA A 295 -8.24 -15.27 -4.74
C ALA A 295 -8.96 -15.47 -6.09
N ALA A 296 -8.52 -16.42 -6.92
CA ALA A 296 -9.19 -16.74 -8.19
C ALA A 296 -10.65 -17.20 -8.01
N GLY A 297 -10.96 -17.82 -6.87
CA GLY A 297 -12.33 -18.22 -6.55
C GLY A 297 -13.27 -17.06 -6.22
N CYS A 298 -12.74 -15.86 -5.93
CA CYS A 298 -13.55 -14.73 -5.45
C CYS A 298 -13.28 -13.37 -6.11
N ALA A 299 -12.21 -13.22 -6.89
CA ALA A 299 -11.77 -11.97 -7.49
C ALA A 299 -11.38 -12.09 -8.97
N ASP A 300 -11.41 -10.96 -9.69
CA ASP A 300 -10.93 -10.86 -11.08
C ASP A 300 -9.44 -10.47 -11.15
N LEU A 301 -8.96 -9.79 -10.11
CA LEU A 301 -7.60 -9.27 -9.95
C LEU A 301 -7.07 -9.59 -8.55
N LEU A 302 -5.82 -10.03 -8.45
CA LEU A 302 -5.05 -10.09 -7.21
C LEU A 302 -3.87 -9.10 -7.25
N ILE A 303 -3.80 -8.21 -6.26
CA ILE A 303 -2.68 -7.30 -6.03
C ILE A 303 -1.83 -7.86 -4.90
N THR A 304 -0.57 -8.20 -5.20
CA THR A 304 0.36 -8.78 -4.22
C THR A 304 1.82 -8.65 -4.66
N GLY A 305 2.76 -8.94 -3.77
CA GLY A 305 4.20 -8.94 -4.03
C GLY A 305 4.83 -10.32 -4.15
N ASP A 306 6.14 -10.32 -4.37
CA ASP A 306 7.01 -11.50 -4.45
C ASP A 306 6.55 -12.61 -5.41
N LEU A 307 5.89 -12.21 -6.49
CA LEU A 307 5.47 -13.13 -7.55
C LEU A 307 6.67 -13.59 -8.38
N ARG A 308 6.74 -14.90 -8.62
CA ARG A 308 7.73 -15.52 -9.52
C ARG A 308 7.12 -15.67 -10.91
N TYR A 309 7.99 -15.98 -11.88
CA TYR A 309 7.57 -16.21 -13.26
C TYR A 309 6.43 -17.24 -13.40
N HIS A 310 6.54 -18.40 -12.74
CA HIS A 310 5.48 -19.43 -12.79
C HIS A 310 4.20 -19.04 -12.04
N ASP A 311 4.27 -18.06 -11.13
CA ASP A 311 3.07 -17.53 -10.50
C ASP A 311 2.26 -16.70 -11.52
N ALA A 312 2.92 -16.04 -12.48
CA ALA A 312 2.25 -15.34 -13.59
C ALA A 312 1.54 -16.32 -14.54
N GLU A 313 2.22 -17.38 -14.99
CA GLU A 313 1.62 -18.42 -15.84
C GLU A 313 0.42 -19.08 -15.15
N ARG A 314 0.56 -19.40 -13.85
CA ARG A 314 -0.52 -19.98 -13.06
C ARG A 314 -1.74 -19.05 -12.96
N ALA A 315 -1.54 -17.74 -12.89
CA ALA A 315 -2.66 -16.80 -12.85
C ALA A 315 -3.44 -16.78 -14.16
N GLU A 316 -2.76 -16.89 -15.30
CA GLU A 316 -3.42 -17.05 -16.61
C GLU A 316 -4.27 -18.33 -16.65
N ASP A 317 -3.74 -19.46 -16.17
CA ASP A 317 -4.48 -20.73 -16.08
C ASP A 317 -5.74 -20.61 -15.19
N LEU A 318 -5.65 -19.82 -14.12
CA LEU A 318 -6.76 -19.54 -13.21
C LEU A 318 -7.71 -18.44 -13.72
N CYS A 319 -7.45 -17.88 -14.90
CA CYS A 319 -8.15 -16.70 -15.42
C CYS A 319 -8.15 -15.53 -14.43
N LEU A 320 -7.11 -15.36 -13.62
CA LEU A 320 -6.94 -14.30 -12.64
C LEU A 320 -5.92 -13.28 -13.17
N SER A 321 -6.25 -11.99 -13.13
CA SER A 321 -5.27 -10.94 -13.41
C SER A 321 -4.41 -10.67 -12.18
N LEU A 322 -3.16 -10.24 -12.37
CA LEU A 322 -2.25 -9.89 -11.27
C LEU A 322 -1.73 -8.47 -11.41
N ILE A 323 -1.51 -7.78 -10.28
CA ILE A 323 -0.58 -6.66 -10.19
C ILE A 323 0.51 -7.06 -9.19
N CYS A 324 1.77 -7.05 -9.65
CA CYS A 324 2.94 -7.34 -8.84
C CYS A 324 3.44 -6.06 -8.16
N ALA A 325 2.85 -5.76 -7.01
CA ALA A 325 3.24 -4.65 -6.15
C ALA A 325 4.43 -5.07 -5.27
N PRO A 326 5.60 -4.42 -5.37
CA PRO A 326 6.77 -4.82 -4.59
C PRO A 326 6.49 -4.87 -3.09
N HIS A 327 6.97 -5.93 -2.45
CA HIS A 327 6.71 -6.28 -1.05
C HIS A 327 6.89 -5.09 -0.10
N TYR A 328 8.09 -4.50 -0.09
CA TYR A 328 8.40 -3.37 0.80
C TYR A 328 7.48 -2.17 0.56
N GLN A 329 7.26 -1.78 -0.71
CA GLN A 329 6.45 -0.60 -1.04
C GLN A 329 5.02 -0.76 -0.56
N LEU A 330 4.41 -1.91 -0.86
CA LEU A 330 3.01 -2.18 -0.53
C LEU A 330 2.79 -2.24 0.99
N GLU A 331 3.62 -3.03 1.69
CA GLU A 331 3.50 -3.16 3.14
C GLU A 331 3.90 -1.90 3.89
N SER A 332 4.98 -1.23 3.49
CA SER A 332 5.41 0.02 4.15
C SER A 332 4.34 1.10 4.01
N TRP A 333 3.73 1.22 2.83
CA TRP A 333 2.60 2.11 2.60
C TRP A 333 1.43 1.78 3.53
N ALA A 334 1.02 0.50 3.58
CA ALA A 334 -0.11 0.05 4.39
C ALA A 334 0.16 0.21 5.90
N LEU A 335 1.36 -0.16 6.35
CA LEU A 335 1.80 -0.08 7.73
C LEU A 335 1.89 1.37 8.21
N ARG A 336 2.30 2.31 7.34
CA ARG A 336 2.31 3.75 7.68
C ARG A 336 0.89 4.28 7.92
N ARG A 337 -0.09 3.83 7.13
CA ARG A 337 -1.51 4.16 7.37
C ARG A 337 -2.03 3.52 8.65
N TRP A 338 -1.70 2.25 8.90
CA TRP A 338 -2.08 1.56 10.13
C TRP A 338 -1.43 2.18 11.38
N ALA A 339 -0.18 2.64 11.30
CA ALA A 339 0.49 3.34 12.40
C ALA A 339 -0.24 4.62 12.82
N ALA A 340 -0.90 5.31 11.89
CA ALA A 340 -1.76 6.45 12.21
C ALA A 340 -3.03 6.04 12.96
N VAL A 341 -3.60 4.86 12.66
CA VAL A 341 -4.71 4.27 13.44
C VAL A 341 -4.25 3.96 14.86
N LEU A 342 -3.10 3.29 15.00
CA LEU A 342 -2.50 3.01 16.31
C LEU A 342 -2.23 4.30 17.10
N ALA A 343 -1.75 5.35 16.44
CA ALA A 343 -1.51 6.65 17.07
C ALA A 343 -2.80 7.24 17.66
N ALA A 344 -3.92 7.18 16.93
CA ALA A 344 -5.22 7.65 17.40
C ALA A 344 -5.73 6.82 18.59
N GLU A 345 -5.56 5.49 18.55
CA GLU A 345 -5.96 4.60 19.65
C GLU A 345 -5.14 4.81 20.92
N LEU A 346 -3.88 5.21 20.78
CA LEU A 346 -2.93 5.43 21.88
C LEU A 346 -2.88 6.88 22.41
N GLU A 347 -3.53 7.81 21.72
CA GLU A 347 -3.62 9.22 22.10
C GLU A 347 -4.23 9.42 23.51
N PRO A 348 -5.34 8.74 23.90
CA PRO A 348 -5.95 8.90 25.22
C PRO A 348 -5.02 8.52 26.38
N GLN A 349 -4.10 7.58 26.16
CA GLN A 349 -3.10 7.17 27.15
C GLN A 349 -1.81 8.01 27.09
N ARG A 350 -1.79 9.07 26.26
CA ARG A 350 -0.67 10.00 26.05
C ARG A 350 0.60 9.30 25.55
N VAL A 351 0.43 8.28 24.71
CA VAL A 351 1.53 7.58 24.06
C VAL A 351 1.66 8.10 22.62
N THR A 352 2.87 8.48 22.25
CA THR A 352 3.16 8.93 20.87
C THR A 352 3.63 7.75 20.04
N VAL A 353 3.19 7.72 18.77
CA VAL A 353 3.53 6.69 17.80
C VAL A 353 4.17 7.38 16.60
N ASP A 354 5.43 7.05 16.35
CA ASP A 354 6.19 7.53 15.20
C ASP A 354 6.46 6.37 14.24
N PHE A 355 6.66 6.65 12.95
CA PHE A 355 7.02 5.65 11.94
C PHE A 355 8.48 5.81 11.56
N ALA A 356 9.24 4.70 11.55
CA ALA A 356 10.68 4.72 11.33
C ALA A 356 11.04 5.22 9.92
N ASP A 357 11.85 6.27 9.87
CA ASP A 357 12.39 6.78 8.61
C ASP A 357 13.59 5.96 8.14
N ALA A 358 14.30 5.31 9.05
CA ALA A 358 15.49 4.51 8.74
C ALA A 358 15.18 3.16 8.08
N CYS A 359 13.96 2.64 8.19
CA CYS A 359 13.58 1.37 7.60
C CYS A 359 13.45 1.52 6.07
N LYS A 360 14.35 0.92 5.28
CA LYS A 360 14.39 1.01 3.81
C LYS A 360 14.35 -0.37 3.16
N SER A 361 13.80 -0.45 1.95
CA SER A 361 13.84 -1.67 1.14
C SER A 361 15.27 -2.20 1.03
N PRO A 362 15.52 -3.53 1.12
CA PRO A 362 16.84 -4.09 0.82
C PRO A 362 17.16 -4.01 -0.68
N TRP A 363 16.12 -3.94 -1.53
CA TRP A 363 16.28 -3.77 -2.97
C TRP A 363 16.75 -2.35 -3.29
N ARG A 364 17.78 -2.24 -4.13
CA ARG A 364 18.28 -0.97 -4.65
C ARG A 364 17.96 -0.93 -6.14
N THR A 365 17.10 -0.01 -6.54
CA THR A 365 16.85 0.23 -7.96
C THR A 365 18.00 1.07 -8.51
N ALA A 366 18.80 0.48 -9.40
CA ALA A 366 19.74 1.26 -10.18
C ALA A 366 18.94 2.13 -11.15
N VAL A 367 18.86 3.43 -10.88
CA VAL A 367 18.49 4.39 -11.90
C VAL A 367 19.64 4.36 -12.90
N ARG A 368 19.47 3.66 -14.03
CA ARG A 368 20.37 3.90 -15.16
C ARG A 368 20.35 5.40 -15.39
N PRO A 369 21.50 6.05 -15.63
CA PRO A 369 21.50 7.33 -16.31
C PRO A 369 20.99 7.09 -17.74
N SER A 370 19.70 6.81 -17.87
CA SER A 370 18.96 7.21 -19.04
C SER A 370 19.06 8.73 -19.06
N CYS A 371 19.30 9.31 -20.23
CA CYS A 371 19.15 10.75 -20.44
C CYS A 371 17.90 11.21 -19.70
N ALA A 372 18.08 11.89 -18.57
CA ALA A 372 17.01 12.10 -17.61
C ALA A 372 15.87 12.84 -18.30
N LYS A 373 14.70 12.21 -18.36
CA LYS A 373 13.45 12.96 -18.51
C LYS A 373 13.34 13.82 -17.26
N PRO A 374 13.09 15.13 -17.38
CA PRO A 374 12.84 15.97 -16.21
C PRO A 374 11.61 15.44 -15.46
N ALA A 375 11.64 15.58 -14.12
CA ALA A 375 10.54 15.20 -13.25
C ALA A 375 9.22 15.85 -13.72
N ALA A 376 8.10 15.18 -13.48
CA ALA A 376 6.77 15.65 -13.86
C ALA A 376 6.44 16.98 -13.14
N GLY A 377 6.82 18.11 -13.74
CA GLY A 377 6.58 19.45 -13.21
C GLY A 377 7.56 20.50 -13.73
N GLU A 378 8.84 20.15 -13.87
CA GLU A 378 9.88 21.08 -14.35
C GLU A 378 10.10 20.92 -15.85
N LEU A 379 10.16 22.05 -16.57
CA LEU A 379 10.61 22.05 -17.95
C LEU A 379 12.14 21.93 -17.97
N PRO A 380 12.74 21.24 -18.96
CA PRO A 380 14.19 21.13 -19.15
C PRO A 380 14.81 22.44 -19.66
N LEU A 381 14.39 23.58 -19.09
CA LEU A 381 14.90 24.91 -19.41
C LEU A 381 16.13 25.19 -18.55
N PHE A 382 17.24 25.49 -19.20
CA PHE A 382 18.48 25.84 -18.51
C PHE A 382 18.58 27.35 -18.27
N SER A 383 19.13 27.77 -17.13
CA SER A 383 19.55 29.15 -16.86
C SER A 383 20.92 29.43 -17.49
N VAL A 384 21.09 30.62 -18.07
CA VAL A 384 22.26 31.05 -18.86
C VAL A 384 23.54 31.22 -18.02
N GLU A 385 23.45 31.19 -16.69
CA GLU A 385 24.58 31.43 -15.79
C GLU A 385 25.28 30.11 -15.44
N GLY A 386 26.16 29.64 -16.33
CA GLY A 386 27.02 28.48 -16.09
C GLY A 386 27.41 27.77 -17.37
N GLY A 387 28.50 28.22 -17.98
CA GLY A 387 29.12 27.56 -19.13
C GLY A 387 29.88 26.32 -18.68
N ASP A 388 29.29 25.15 -18.89
CA ASP A 388 30.06 23.92 -18.98
C ASP A 388 30.60 23.82 -20.42
N GLU A 389 31.92 23.78 -20.57
CA GLU A 389 32.57 23.49 -21.86
C GLU A 389 32.08 22.12 -22.35
N LEU A 390 31.46 22.10 -23.53
CA LEU A 390 30.91 20.91 -24.15
C LEU A 390 31.99 20.19 -24.95
N SER A 391 31.92 18.86 -25.01
CA SER A 391 32.79 18.11 -25.93
C SER A 391 32.39 18.36 -27.39
N PRO A 392 33.32 18.25 -28.36
CA PRO A 392 33.03 18.48 -29.78
C PRO A 392 31.89 17.61 -30.35
N GLU A 393 31.72 16.39 -29.82
CA GLU A 393 30.62 15.49 -30.20
C GLU A 393 29.26 15.91 -29.62
N GLU A 394 29.26 16.73 -28.56
CA GLU A 394 28.05 17.30 -27.93
C GLU A 394 27.59 18.60 -28.58
N GLU A 395 28.48 19.33 -29.27
CA GLU A 395 28.17 20.52 -30.05
C GLU A 395 27.44 20.15 -31.37
N ASP A 396 27.82 19.02 -31.98
CA ASP A 396 27.32 18.53 -33.28
C ASP A 396 25.83 18.13 -33.29
N ARG A 397 25.11 18.28 -32.16
CA ARG A 397 23.68 17.95 -32.00
C ARG A 397 22.85 19.07 -31.38
N VAL A 398 23.38 20.30 -31.38
CA VAL A 398 22.69 21.51 -30.93
C VAL A 398 22.19 22.26 -32.16
N LEU A 399 20.89 22.55 -32.21
CA LEU A 399 20.32 23.44 -33.22
C LEU A 399 19.90 24.78 -32.59
N VAL A 400 20.07 25.86 -33.35
CA VAL A 400 19.56 27.20 -33.00
C VAL A 400 18.29 27.45 -33.81
N LEU A 401 17.23 27.85 -33.12
CA LEU A 401 15.91 28.12 -33.68
C LEU A 401 15.60 29.60 -33.53
N HIS A 402 15.43 30.30 -34.64
CA HIS A 402 14.86 31.65 -34.65
C HIS A 402 13.39 31.55 -35.04
N VAL A 403 12.50 31.93 -34.14
CA VAL A 403 11.05 31.79 -34.33
C VAL A 403 10.36 33.14 -34.24
N ASP A 404 9.43 33.38 -35.17
CA ASP A 404 8.59 34.57 -35.19
C ASP A 404 7.19 34.25 -35.74
N GLY A 405 6.18 34.92 -35.18
CA GLY A 405 4.79 34.81 -35.59
C GLY A 405 4.10 36.16 -35.67
N GLY A 406 3.62 36.53 -36.86
CA GLY A 406 3.03 37.84 -37.10
C GLY A 406 1.60 37.78 -37.64
N SER A 407 0.78 38.76 -37.25
CA SER A 407 -0.58 38.96 -37.74
C SER A 407 -0.82 40.39 -38.25
N ARG A 408 -1.44 40.53 -39.43
CA ARG A 408 -1.84 41.82 -40.02
C ARG A 408 -3.18 42.25 -39.46
N GLY A 409 -3.14 42.94 -38.32
CA GLY A 409 -4.29 43.17 -37.46
C GLY A 409 -4.35 42.09 -36.38
N ASN A 410 -4.81 42.40 -35.17
CA ASN A 410 -4.76 41.47 -34.03
C ASN A 410 -6.14 41.33 -33.38
N PRO A 411 -6.97 40.34 -33.77
CA PRO A 411 -6.70 39.26 -34.74
C PRO A 411 -6.77 39.70 -36.21
N GLY A 412 -6.10 38.97 -37.10
CA GLY A 412 -5.97 39.26 -38.53
C GLY A 412 -5.29 38.12 -39.30
N PRO A 413 -5.06 38.22 -40.63
CA PRO A 413 -4.30 37.22 -41.37
C PRO A 413 -2.89 37.06 -40.80
N SER A 414 -2.50 35.83 -40.47
CA SER A 414 -1.26 35.54 -39.75
C SER A 414 -0.38 34.52 -40.47
N ALA A 415 0.92 34.58 -40.19
CA ALA A 415 1.91 33.65 -40.66
C ALA A 415 2.99 33.38 -39.60
N ILE A 416 3.76 32.32 -39.81
CA ILE A 416 4.91 31.95 -39.00
C ILE A 416 6.17 31.94 -39.86
N GLY A 417 7.30 32.21 -39.20
CA GLY A 417 8.64 32.11 -39.75
C GLY A 417 9.53 31.38 -38.76
N VAL A 418 10.26 30.38 -39.25
CA VAL A 418 11.23 29.62 -38.47
C VAL A 418 12.51 29.49 -39.29
N VAL A 419 13.64 29.84 -38.69
CA VAL A 419 14.97 29.54 -39.23
C VAL A 419 15.67 28.57 -38.29
N VAL A 420 16.14 27.46 -38.83
CA VAL A 420 16.91 26.46 -38.12
C VAL A 420 18.36 26.59 -38.56
N GLU A 421 19.27 26.79 -37.61
CA GLU A 421 20.71 26.95 -37.82
C GLU A 421 21.48 25.89 -37.04
N ASP A 422 22.69 25.56 -37.50
CA ASP A 422 23.69 24.91 -36.66
C ASP A 422 24.37 25.91 -35.71
N VAL A 423 25.30 25.45 -34.89
CA VAL A 423 26.04 26.30 -33.95
C VAL A 423 27.04 27.26 -34.62
N GLU A 424 27.38 27.02 -35.88
CA GLU A 424 28.26 27.88 -36.69
C GLU A 424 27.47 29.01 -37.40
N GLY A 425 26.14 28.96 -37.33
CA GLY A 425 25.24 29.93 -37.96
C GLY A 425 24.89 29.60 -39.41
N ASN A 426 25.16 28.38 -39.88
CA ASN A 426 24.71 27.95 -41.19
C ASN A 426 23.22 27.61 -41.16
N VAL A 427 22.45 28.22 -42.05
CA VAL A 427 21.01 27.94 -42.18
C VAL A 427 20.81 26.53 -42.73
N LEU A 428 20.15 25.71 -41.92
CA LEU A 428 19.83 24.32 -42.20
C LEU A 428 18.42 24.17 -42.81
N GLU A 429 17.46 24.96 -42.33
CA GLU A 429 16.09 24.96 -42.82
C GLU A 429 15.39 26.30 -42.59
N GLU A 430 14.52 26.68 -43.51
CA GLU A 430 13.61 27.81 -43.36
C GLU A 430 12.17 27.33 -43.55
N VAL A 431 11.31 27.59 -42.57
CA VAL A 431 9.89 27.29 -42.65
C VAL A 431 9.10 28.59 -42.63
N ALA A 432 8.27 28.79 -43.64
CA ALA A 432 7.33 29.90 -43.72
C ALA A 432 5.96 29.35 -44.08
N ALA A 433 4.93 29.71 -43.30
CA ALA A 433 3.58 29.20 -43.54
C ALA A 433 2.51 30.21 -43.13
N ARG A 434 1.43 30.27 -43.91
CA ARG A 434 0.20 30.97 -43.51
C ARG A 434 -0.62 30.08 -42.58
N ILE A 435 -1.06 30.64 -41.48
CA ILE A 435 -1.79 29.93 -40.40
C ILE A 435 -3.23 30.42 -40.24
N GLY A 436 -3.77 31.09 -41.27
CA GLY A 436 -5.14 31.58 -41.28
C GLY A 436 -5.30 32.93 -40.59
N THR A 437 -6.40 33.14 -39.88
CA THR A 437 -6.69 34.40 -39.15
C THR A 437 -6.59 34.14 -37.66
N THR A 438 -5.60 34.74 -36.99
CA THR A 438 -5.40 34.58 -35.54
C THR A 438 -4.74 35.81 -34.91
N THR A 439 -4.46 35.74 -33.62
CA THR A 439 -3.75 36.79 -32.87
C THR A 439 -2.24 36.64 -33.01
N ASN A 440 -1.49 37.72 -32.76
CA ASN A 440 -0.02 37.68 -32.75
C ASN A 440 0.50 36.58 -31.81
N ASN A 441 0.04 36.56 -30.56
CA ASN A 441 0.55 35.59 -29.57
C ASN A 441 0.29 34.12 -29.98
N VAL A 442 -0.84 33.85 -30.65
CA VAL A 442 -1.12 32.51 -31.18
C VAL A 442 -0.18 32.16 -32.32
N ALA A 443 0.11 33.12 -33.21
CA ALA A 443 1.09 32.93 -34.28
C ALA A 443 2.49 32.62 -33.72
N GLU A 444 2.92 33.35 -32.69
CA GLU A 444 4.21 33.16 -32.01
C GLU A 444 4.36 31.74 -31.43
N TYR A 445 3.31 31.25 -30.75
CA TYR A 445 3.31 29.89 -30.22
C TYR A 445 3.30 28.82 -31.31
N GLN A 446 2.59 29.07 -32.42
CA GLN A 446 2.62 28.16 -33.57
C GLN A 446 4.00 28.12 -34.22
N ALA A 447 4.69 29.26 -34.34
CA ALA A 447 6.07 29.32 -34.83
C ALA A 447 7.02 28.52 -33.93
N LEU A 448 6.88 28.66 -32.61
CA LEU A 448 7.65 27.86 -31.64
C LEU A 448 7.41 26.35 -31.80
N ILE A 449 6.15 25.91 -31.88
CA ILE A 449 5.79 24.50 -32.06
C ILE A 449 6.41 23.95 -33.34
N THR A 450 6.23 24.66 -34.46
CA THR A 450 6.80 24.26 -35.75
C THR A 450 8.32 24.18 -35.67
N GLY A 451 9.00 25.15 -35.06
CA GLY A 451 10.46 25.08 -34.92
C GLY A 451 10.96 23.92 -34.06
N LEU A 452 10.24 23.58 -32.99
CA LEU A 452 10.57 22.42 -32.17
C LEU A 452 10.35 21.10 -32.92
N GLU A 453 9.29 20.99 -33.71
CA GLU A 453 9.02 19.82 -34.57
C GLU A 453 10.12 19.67 -35.64
N THR A 454 10.46 20.74 -36.36
CA THR A 454 11.54 20.73 -37.37
C THR A 454 12.88 20.31 -36.75
N ALA A 455 13.19 20.77 -35.54
CA ALA A 455 14.40 20.37 -34.84
C ALA A 455 14.41 18.88 -34.47
N LEU A 456 13.27 18.34 -34.01
CA LEU A 456 13.14 16.91 -33.68
C LEU A 456 13.28 16.01 -34.91
N ASP A 457 12.69 16.42 -36.03
CA ASP A 457 12.79 15.68 -37.30
C ASP A 457 14.22 15.61 -37.82
N ARG A 458 15.04 16.62 -37.49
CA ARG A 458 16.49 16.64 -37.74
C ARG A 458 17.32 15.88 -36.71
N GLY A 459 16.68 15.23 -35.73
CA GLY A 459 17.36 14.46 -34.69
C GLY A 459 18.09 15.31 -33.65
N ALA A 460 17.73 16.60 -33.52
CA ALA A 460 18.33 17.47 -32.52
C ALA A 460 18.03 16.94 -31.11
N ARG A 461 19.07 16.87 -30.29
CA ARG A 461 18.95 16.45 -28.89
C ARG A 461 18.90 17.64 -27.94
N ARG A 462 19.39 18.80 -28.38
CA ARG A 462 19.46 20.06 -27.64
C ARG A 462 19.09 21.21 -28.57
N VAL A 463 18.39 22.22 -28.07
CA VAL A 463 17.98 23.37 -28.87
C VAL A 463 18.16 24.69 -28.12
N ARG A 464 18.57 25.74 -28.84
CA ARG A 464 18.56 27.13 -28.40
C ARG A 464 17.47 27.87 -29.17
N ILE A 465 16.51 28.45 -28.47
CA ILE A 465 15.34 29.11 -29.05
C ILE A 465 15.50 30.62 -28.87
N MET A 466 15.47 31.34 -29.98
CA MET A 466 15.61 32.77 -30.10
C MET A 466 14.27 33.34 -30.57
N SER A 467 13.68 34.23 -29.78
CA SER A 467 12.41 34.89 -30.11
C SER A 467 12.42 36.32 -29.60
N ASP A 468 11.86 37.25 -30.37
CA ASP A 468 11.62 38.64 -29.93
C ASP A 468 10.29 38.82 -29.19
N SER A 469 9.53 37.72 -28.98
CA SER A 469 8.30 37.71 -28.20
C SER A 469 8.60 37.50 -26.71
N GLU A 470 8.71 38.60 -25.96
CA GLU A 470 8.96 38.57 -24.52
C GLU A 470 7.88 37.78 -23.75
N LEU A 471 6.62 37.87 -24.17
CA LEU A 471 5.51 37.13 -23.55
C LEU A 471 5.73 35.62 -23.66
N LEU A 472 6.02 35.12 -24.86
CA LEU A 472 6.25 33.70 -25.13
C LEU A 472 7.44 33.18 -24.32
N VAL A 473 8.55 33.92 -24.31
CA VAL A 473 9.76 33.53 -23.57
C VAL A 473 9.48 33.44 -22.07
N ARG A 474 8.83 34.46 -21.48
CA ARG A 474 8.50 34.47 -20.04
C ARG A 474 7.47 33.41 -19.65
N GLN A 475 6.51 33.09 -20.54
CA GLN A 475 5.55 32.02 -20.31
C GLN A 475 6.20 30.63 -20.37
N MET A 476 7.07 30.38 -21.36
CA MET A 476 7.82 29.12 -21.46
C MET A 476 8.75 28.92 -20.27
N ARG A 477 9.42 29.97 -19.79
CA ARG A 477 10.22 29.96 -18.54
C ARG A 477 9.40 29.83 -17.25
N GLN A 478 8.07 29.71 -17.36
CA GLN A 478 7.13 29.63 -16.23
C GLN A 478 7.14 30.88 -15.33
N GLU A 479 7.72 31.99 -15.79
CA GLU A 479 7.70 33.27 -15.08
C GLU A 479 6.29 33.88 -15.12
N TYR A 480 5.59 33.74 -16.26
CA TYR A 480 4.23 34.24 -16.49
C TYR A 480 3.21 33.11 -16.68
N ARG A 481 2.03 33.27 -16.07
CA ARG A 481 0.91 32.31 -16.23
C ARG A 481 0.18 32.54 -17.56
N VAL A 482 -0.11 31.46 -18.28
CA VAL A 482 -0.99 31.47 -19.46
C VAL A 482 -2.46 31.43 -19.00
N ARG A 483 -3.20 32.51 -19.25
CA ARG A 483 -4.61 32.65 -18.82
C ARG A 483 -5.61 32.49 -19.96
N ASP A 484 -5.19 32.78 -21.18
CA ASP A 484 -6.03 32.66 -22.37
C ASP A 484 -6.22 31.17 -22.73
N PRO A 485 -7.46 30.69 -22.94
CA PRO A 485 -7.74 29.28 -23.21
C PRO A 485 -7.07 28.75 -24.49
N GLN A 486 -7.03 29.55 -25.56
CA GLN A 486 -6.45 29.15 -26.83
C GLN A 486 -4.93 29.07 -26.75
N LEU A 487 -4.29 30.05 -26.08
CA LEU A 487 -2.86 29.99 -25.79
C LEU A 487 -2.50 28.85 -24.83
N LYS A 488 -3.39 28.45 -23.93
CA LYS A 488 -3.14 27.35 -22.99
C LYS A 488 -2.95 26.02 -23.72
N GLU A 489 -3.76 25.74 -24.74
CA GLU A 489 -3.61 24.53 -25.57
C GLU A 489 -2.25 24.51 -26.29
N LEU A 490 -1.87 25.62 -26.91
CA LEU A 490 -0.59 25.76 -27.61
C LEU A 490 0.61 25.70 -26.66
N TYR A 491 0.49 26.30 -25.48
CA TYR A 491 1.49 26.19 -24.43
C TYR A 491 1.69 24.73 -24.02
N MET A 492 0.61 23.96 -23.80
CA MET A 492 0.72 22.55 -23.45
C MET A 492 1.37 21.72 -24.56
N ALA A 493 1.08 22.02 -25.83
CA ALA A 493 1.74 21.39 -26.98
C ALA A 493 3.25 21.71 -27.03
N ALA A 494 3.62 22.99 -26.87
CA ALA A 494 5.02 23.41 -26.82
C ALA A 494 5.77 22.77 -25.64
N VAL A 495 5.15 22.69 -24.46
CA VAL A 495 5.69 21.98 -23.28
C VAL A 495 5.93 20.51 -23.57
N ALA A 496 5.00 19.83 -24.24
CA ALA A 496 5.14 18.43 -24.61
C ALA A 496 6.33 18.20 -25.56
N LEU A 497 6.54 19.10 -26.52
CA LEU A 497 7.67 19.05 -27.45
C LEU A 497 9.00 19.36 -26.76
N VAL A 498 9.07 20.40 -25.93
CA VAL A 498 10.26 20.77 -25.16
C VAL A 498 10.75 19.60 -24.29
N ARG A 499 9.83 18.81 -23.72
CA ARG A 499 10.16 17.61 -22.91
C ARG A 499 10.82 16.47 -23.70
N ARG A 500 10.82 16.52 -25.04
CA ARG A 500 11.48 15.53 -25.89
C ARG A 500 12.97 15.81 -26.10
N PHE A 501 13.44 17.02 -25.76
CA PHE A 501 14.85 17.39 -25.82
C PHE A 501 15.55 17.11 -24.49
N ALA A 502 16.85 16.82 -24.57
CA ALA A 502 17.69 16.62 -23.39
C ALA A 502 18.00 17.94 -22.67
N ARG A 503 18.08 19.06 -23.40
CA ARG A 503 18.32 20.39 -22.85
C ARG A 503 17.76 21.45 -23.80
N VAL A 504 16.99 22.39 -23.26
CA VAL A 504 16.42 23.52 -24.02
C VAL A 504 16.87 24.82 -23.37
N GLU A 505 17.31 25.75 -24.20
CA GLU A 505 17.54 27.14 -23.82
C GLU A 505 16.56 28.00 -24.60
N ILE A 506 15.84 28.91 -23.92
CA ILE A 506 15.00 29.90 -24.59
C ILE A 506 15.42 31.29 -24.17
N LYS A 507 15.65 32.17 -25.13
CA LYS A 507 16.16 33.53 -24.92
C LYS A 507 15.34 34.55 -25.70
N HIS A 508 15.02 35.63 -25.02
CA HIS A 508 14.46 36.81 -25.66
C HIS A 508 15.58 37.60 -26.35
N VAL A 509 15.40 37.91 -27.64
CA VAL A 509 16.37 38.67 -28.45
C VAL A 509 15.72 39.93 -29.04
N PRO A 510 16.49 41.01 -29.29
CA PRO A 510 15.99 42.17 -30.02
C PRO A 510 15.52 41.80 -31.44
N ARG A 511 14.51 42.49 -31.96
CA ARG A 511 14.01 42.32 -33.34
C ARG A 511 15.07 42.33 -34.43
N THR A 512 16.13 43.12 -34.25
CA THR A 512 17.24 43.17 -35.20
C THR A 512 17.98 41.85 -35.31
N GLU A 513 18.00 41.05 -34.24
CA GLU A 513 18.62 39.73 -34.17
C GLU A 513 17.70 38.59 -34.62
N ASN A 514 16.36 38.81 -34.68
CA ASN A 514 15.37 37.84 -35.18
C ASN A 514 14.88 38.16 -36.62
N SER A 515 15.60 39.01 -37.35
CA SER A 515 15.15 39.59 -38.62
C SER A 515 14.91 38.59 -39.74
N ALA A 516 15.60 37.44 -39.72
CA ALA A 516 15.41 36.38 -40.71
C ALA A 516 14.05 35.67 -40.55
N ALA A 517 13.62 35.38 -39.32
CA ALA A 517 12.31 34.80 -39.04
C ALA A 517 11.18 35.80 -39.37
N ASP A 518 11.33 37.08 -39.02
CA ASP A 518 10.38 38.14 -39.40
C ASP A 518 10.26 38.32 -40.93
N ALA A 519 11.37 38.21 -41.66
CA ALA A 519 11.35 38.24 -43.12
C ALA A 519 10.52 37.07 -43.71
N LEU A 520 10.61 35.88 -43.11
CA LEU A 520 9.81 34.71 -43.52
C LEU A 520 8.31 34.91 -43.24
N VAL A 521 7.95 35.47 -42.08
CA VAL A 521 6.57 35.84 -41.75
C VAL A 521 6.01 36.81 -42.79
N ASN A 522 6.75 37.88 -43.09
CA ASN A 522 6.32 38.89 -44.06
C ASN A 522 6.19 38.31 -45.48
N LYS A 523 7.15 37.46 -45.90
CA LYS A 523 7.11 36.75 -47.18
C LYS A 523 5.85 35.88 -47.29
N ALA A 524 5.49 35.14 -46.23
CA ALA A 524 4.29 34.31 -46.18
C ALA A 524 3.02 35.15 -46.27
N LEU A 525 2.93 36.26 -45.52
CA LEU A 525 1.79 37.18 -45.53
C LEU A 525 1.60 37.91 -46.87
N ASP A 526 2.69 38.17 -47.60
CA ASP A 526 2.64 38.76 -48.95
C ASP A 526 2.35 37.75 -50.05
N GLY A 527 2.29 36.45 -49.72
CA GLY A 527 1.97 35.38 -50.67
C GLY A 527 3.13 35.05 -51.61
N ARG A 528 4.36 35.19 -51.10
CA ARG A 528 5.60 34.96 -51.84
C ARG A 528 6.34 33.69 -51.36
N VAL A 529 5.63 32.77 -50.73
CA VAL A 529 6.14 31.51 -50.15
C VAL A 529 5.57 30.33 -50.90
#